data_AF-A0A0P7B332-F1
#
_entry.id   AF-A0A0P7B332-F1
#
_cell.length_a   1.000
_cell.length_b   1.000
_cell.length_c   1.000
_cell.angle_alpha   90.00
_cell.angle_beta   90.00
_cell.angle_gamma   90.00
#
_symmetry.space_group_name_H-M   'P 1'
#
loop_
_entity.id
_entity.type
_entity.pdbx_description
1 polymer ?
#
loop_
_entity_poly.entity_id
_entity_poly.type
_entity_poly.pdbx_seq_one_letter_code
_entity_poly.pdbx_strand_id
1 'polypeptide(L)'
;MSWQKLASVASAAALLLAGNAGANILWDPVGHTCDTIGQALGQSDANTAVAKLWGDVENMATYAFDRMEQAASLKASDPWEYLRVIGTFDTFFDLQHADAANRWDAVKSALGAMKTVSSTDYVYMMCDDAYMWTTANDGSIVWNTPHDQTQHLPMPSNQLTCAKGNSGGNLIAYRIGWPTRTAQLPAYVVMCAKYNQGDIYLDQLTFEAGHSLDDYTTLTTTLFHEFLHVLVSSMRGDMAGGVAAGGERYQVVGTQEVRSSYSTENPDSITLFALALAAHDWYWLTTRAESKLDVWNRFKAQGQVGENMIAALGLTAP
;
A
#
# COMPACT_ATOMS: atom_id res chain seq x y z
N MET A 1 16.61 28.33 -13.11
CA MET A 1 17.41 27.56 -12.14
C MET A 1 17.79 26.24 -12.80
N SER A 2 19.09 25.94 -12.90
CA SER A 2 19.67 24.92 -13.78
C SER A 2 19.78 23.54 -13.10
N TRP A 3 19.19 22.52 -13.73
CA TRP A 3 19.17 21.11 -13.30
C TRP A 3 20.45 20.36 -13.71
N GLN A 4 21.59 20.75 -13.16
CA GLN A 4 22.85 20.03 -13.36
C GLN A 4 23.54 19.83 -12.01
N LYS A 5 23.29 18.66 -11.37
CA LYS A 5 24.16 17.98 -10.39
C LYS A 5 23.43 16.79 -9.74
N LEU A 6 23.35 15.67 -10.45
CA LEU A 6 23.17 14.34 -9.84
C LEU A 6 23.98 13.34 -10.68
N ALA A 7 25.25 13.18 -10.34
CA ALA A 7 26.10 12.12 -10.88
C ALA A 7 27.07 11.65 -9.79
N SER A 8 27.25 10.33 -9.74
CA SER A 8 28.13 9.53 -8.87
C SER A 8 27.62 9.27 -7.44
N VAL A 9 27.17 8.04 -7.19
CA VAL A 9 27.93 7.06 -6.39
C VAL A 9 27.60 5.66 -6.93
N ALA A 10 28.64 4.92 -7.35
CA ALA A 10 28.54 3.51 -7.71
C ALA A 10 29.15 2.65 -6.59
N SER A 11 28.35 1.66 -6.18
CA SER A 11 28.69 0.31 -5.72
C SER A 11 29.95 0.06 -4.88
N ALA A 12 29.71 -0.37 -3.64
CA ALA A 12 30.52 -1.41 -3.01
C ALA A 12 29.59 -2.56 -2.60
N ALA A 13 29.61 -3.64 -3.39
CA ALA A 13 29.02 -4.91 -3.02
C ALA A 13 29.91 -5.58 -1.97
N ALA A 14 29.31 -6.07 -0.88
CA ALA A 14 29.89 -7.08 -0.04
C ALA A 14 28.86 -8.21 0.11
N LEU A 15 29.22 -9.36 -0.44
CA LEU A 15 28.50 -10.62 -0.39
C LEU A 15 28.82 -11.34 0.94
N LEU A 16 27.90 -12.23 1.34
CA LEU A 16 27.98 -13.29 2.38
C LEU A 16 27.55 -12.81 3.79
N LEU A 17 26.55 -13.40 4.45
CA LEU A 17 26.27 -14.83 4.59
C LEU A 17 24.77 -15.14 4.62
N ALA A 18 24.38 -16.17 3.87
CA ALA A 18 23.10 -16.84 3.96
C ALA A 18 22.97 -17.58 5.30
N GLY A 19 22.06 -17.12 6.15
CA GLY A 19 21.25 -17.95 7.02
C GLY A 19 19.80 -17.68 6.63
N ASN A 20 18.96 -18.70 6.53
CA ASN A 20 17.53 -18.56 6.25
C ASN A 20 16.89 -17.66 7.33
N ALA A 21 16.86 -16.35 7.09
CA ALA A 21 15.94 -15.43 7.73
C ALA A 21 14.57 -15.72 7.11
N GLY A 22 13.93 -16.78 7.59
CA GLY A 22 12.50 -16.97 7.33
C GLY A 22 11.79 -15.71 7.77
N ALA A 23 10.85 -15.22 6.96
CA ALA A 23 10.12 -14.02 7.27
C ALA A 23 9.63 -14.06 8.72
N ASN A 24 9.85 -12.99 9.49
CA ASN A 24 9.42 -12.89 10.90
C ASN A 24 7.89 -12.69 11.01
N ILE A 25 7.12 -13.10 10.00
CA ILE A 25 5.68 -12.90 9.94
C ILE A 25 5.01 -14.21 10.34
N LEU A 26 4.17 -14.14 11.37
CA LEU A 26 3.39 -15.27 11.85
C LEU A 26 1.95 -15.14 11.35
N TRP A 27 1.59 -16.03 10.43
CA TRP A 27 0.23 -16.12 9.93
C TRP A 27 -0.62 -16.96 10.85
N ASP A 28 -1.50 -16.28 11.57
CA ASP A 28 -2.58 -16.84 12.37
C ASP A 28 -2.16 -18.08 13.17
N PRO A 29 -1.06 -17.99 13.95
CA PRO A 29 -0.54 -19.13 14.68
C PRO A 29 -1.46 -19.57 15.83
N VAL A 30 -2.46 -18.74 16.16
CA VAL A 30 -3.37 -18.91 17.29
C VAL A 30 -4.78 -18.74 16.78
N GLY A 31 -5.60 -19.78 16.90
CA GLY A 31 -7.03 -19.74 16.58
C GLY A 31 -7.40 -20.24 15.18
N HIS A 32 -6.46 -20.32 14.24
CA HIS A 32 -6.69 -20.85 12.88
C HIS A 32 -7.87 -20.15 12.16
N THR A 33 -8.04 -18.86 12.42
CA THR A 33 -9.14 -18.02 11.88
C THR A 33 -8.96 -17.62 10.43
N CYS A 34 -7.75 -17.74 9.89
CA CYS A 34 -7.43 -17.54 8.50
C CYS A 34 -7.51 -18.84 7.67
N ASP A 35 -7.82 -20.00 8.26
CA ASP A 35 -7.88 -21.29 7.54
C ASP A 35 -8.85 -21.25 6.36
N THR A 36 -9.97 -20.54 6.48
CA THR A 36 -10.93 -20.38 5.39
C THR A 36 -10.36 -19.58 4.23
N ILE A 37 -9.45 -18.64 4.48
CA ILE A 37 -8.72 -17.92 3.44
C ILE A 37 -7.71 -18.87 2.78
N GLY A 38 -6.93 -19.63 3.56
CA GLY A 38 -6.01 -20.65 3.03
C GLY A 38 -6.72 -21.68 2.12
N GLN A 39 -7.91 -22.13 2.52
CA GLN A 39 -8.76 -23.02 1.74
C GLN A 39 -9.33 -22.36 0.48
N ALA A 40 -9.81 -21.11 0.56
CA ALA A 40 -10.27 -20.34 -0.60
C ALA A 40 -9.16 -20.14 -1.64
N LEU A 41 -7.90 -20.14 -1.19
CA LEU A 41 -6.71 -20.02 -2.03
C LEU A 41 -6.26 -21.33 -2.69
N GLY A 42 -6.97 -22.43 -2.45
CA GLY A 42 -6.64 -23.75 -2.99
C GLY A 42 -5.25 -24.26 -2.56
N GLN A 43 -4.65 -23.64 -1.54
CA GLN A 43 -3.35 -24.03 -1.03
C GLN A 43 -3.53 -25.12 0.04
N SER A 44 -2.70 -26.16 -0.02
CA SER A 44 -2.70 -27.22 0.99
C SER A 44 -2.08 -26.78 2.33
N ASP A 45 -1.41 -25.63 2.35
CA ASP A 45 -0.75 -25.05 3.52
C ASP A 45 -0.88 -23.51 3.50
N ALA A 46 -1.34 -22.94 4.62
CA ALA A 46 -1.48 -21.50 4.82
C ALA A 46 -0.14 -20.76 4.60
N ASN A 47 1.00 -21.37 4.94
CA ASN A 47 2.31 -20.72 4.76
C ASN A 47 2.66 -20.44 3.30
N THR A 48 2.15 -21.24 2.36
CA THR A 48 2.40 -21.02 0.92
C THR A 48 1.58 -19.84 0.41
N ALA A 49 0.31 -19.73 0.84
CA ALA A 49 -0.55 -18.60 0.54
C ALA A 49 0.05 -17.28 1.05
N VAL A 50 0.58 -17.31 2.27
CA VAL A 50 1.27 -16.21 2.95
C VAL A 50 2.50 -15.75 2.18
N ALA A 51 3.36 -16.69 1.80
CA ALA A 51 4.57 -16.40 1.05
C ALA A 51 4.26 -15.74 -0.30
N LYS A 52 3.19 -16.18 -0.98
CA LYS A 52 2.74 -15.53 -2.22
C LYS A 52 2.24 -14.11 -1.97
N LEU A 53 1.38 -13.88 -0.98
CA LEU A 53 0.90 -12.53 -0.64
C LEU A 53 2.05 -11.58 -0.36
N TRP A 54 3.10 -12.05 0.34
CA TRP A 54 4.30 -11.26 0.61
C TRP A 54 5.13 -10.99 -0.62
N GLY A 55 5.33 -12.00 -1.45
CA GLY A 55 5.94 -11.80 -2.77
C GLY A 55 5.20 -10.70 -3.53
N ASP A 56 3.87 -10.72 -3.56
CA ASP A 56 3.07 -9.72 -4.28
C ASP A 56 3.21 -8.30 -3.67
N VAL A 57 3.19 -8.17 -2.33
CA VAL A 57 3.41 -6.89 -1.63
C VAL A 57 4.80 -6.33 -1.93
N GLU A 58 5.85 -7.14 -1.79
CA GLU A 58 7.24 -6.72 -2.03
C GLU A 58 7.50 -6.43 -3.51
N ASN A 59 6.92 -7.21 -4.41
CA ASN A 59 7.01 -6.98 -5.86
C ASN A 59 6.32 -5.68 -6.26
N MET A 60 5.12 -5.41 -5.72
CA MET A 60 4.40 -4.16 -5.98
C MET A 60 5.21 -2.95 -5.48
N ALA A 61 5.78 -3.02 -4.27
CA ALA A 61 6.66 -1.98 -3.73
C ALA A 61 7.94 -1.82 -4.56
N THR A 62 8.56 -2.93 -4.92
CA THR A 62 9.82 -2.97 -5.69
C THR A 62 9.63 -2.33 -7.03
N TYR A 63 8.57 -2.71 -7.73
CA TYR A 63 8.25 -2.18 -9.02
C TYR A 63 8.03 -0.66 -8.97
N ALA A 64 7.16 -0.19 -8.09
CA ALA A 64 6.88 1.24 -7.95
C ALA A 64 8.15 2.05 -7.60
N PHE A 65 8.94 1.56 -6.65
CA PHE A 65 10.21 2.19 -6.26
C PHE A 65 11.20 2.26 -7.43
N ASP A 66 11.42 1.14 -8.13
CA ASP A 66 12.40 1.05 -9.20
C ASP A 66 12.01 1.97 -10.36
N ARG A 67 10.71 2.12 -10.62
CA ARG A 67 10.20 3.09 -11.60
C ARG A 67 10.42 4.54 -11.18
N MET A 68 10.25 4.86 -9.89
CA MET A 68 10.60 6.18 -9.38
C MET A 68 12.12 6.44 -9.48
N GLU A 69 12.98 5.46 -9.16
CA GLU A 69 14.44 5.59 -9.34
C GLU A 69 14.82 5.87 -10.81
N GLN A 70 14.15 5.19 -11.74
CA GLN A 70 14.44 5.30 -13.17
C GLN A 70 13.78 6.51 -13.83
N ALA A 71 12.88 7.24 -13.17
CA ALA A 71 12.08 8.30 -13.79
C ALA A 71 12.93 9.32 -14.57
N ALA A 72 14.10 9.71 -14.05
CA ALA A 72 14.98 10.66 -14.73
C ALA A 72 15.54 10.14 -16.06
N SER A 73 15.86 8.84 -16.16
CA SER A 73 16.36 8.24 -17.41
C SER A 73 15.23 7.85 -18.36
N LEU A 74 14.07 7.46 -17.83
CA LEU A 74 12.90 7.08 -18.61
C LEU A 74 12.46 8.18 -19.58
N LYS A 75 12.57 9.46 -19.21
CA LYS A 75 12.19 10.56 -20.11
C LYS A 75 12.89 10.49 -21.48
N ALA A 76 14.13 10.01 -21.51
CA ALA A 76 14.89 9.88 -22.75
C ALA A 76 14.69 8.51 -23.43
N SER A 77 14.59 7.43 -22.66
CA SER A 77 14.54 6.06 -23.20
C SER A 77 13.14 5.55 -23.50
N ASP A 78 12.16 5.96 -22.69
CA ASP A 78 10.76 5.58 -22.78
C ASP A 78 9.86 6.73 -22.25
N PRO A 79 9.59 7.75 -23.09
CA PRO A 79 8.74 8.89 -22.74
C PRO A 79 7.34 8.52 -22.25
N TRP A 80 6.83 7.39 -22.73
CA TRP A 80 5.51 6.88 -22.37
C TRP A 80 5.50 6.30 -20.96
N GLU A 81 6.52 5.56 -20.58
CA GLU A 81 6.69 5.10 -19.19
C GLU A 81 6.99 6.27 -18.25
N TYR A 82 7.79 7.25 -18.69
CA TYR A 82 8.02 8.47 -17.93
C TYR A 82 6.71 9.19 -17.60
N LEU A 83 5.84 9.39 -18.60
CA LEU A 83 4.52 9.98 -18.39
C LEU A 83 3.68 9.15 -17.42
N ARG A 84 3.71 7.82 -17.53
CA ARG A 84 2.96 6.94 -16.63
C ARG A 84 3.40 7.12 -15.18
N VAL A 85 4.70 7.14 -14.92
CA VAL A 85 5.24 7.31 -13.56
C VAL A 85 4.95 8.70 -13.01
N ILE A 86 5.37 9.75 -13.72
CA ILE A 86 5.24 11.14 -13.26
C ILE A 86 3.78 11.57 -13.19
N GLY A 87 2.99 11.20 -14.18
CA GLY A 87 1.58 11.55 -14.22
C GLY A 87 0.77 10.84 -13.14
N THR A 88 1.02 9.55 -12.88
CA THR A 88 0.38 8.84 -11.76
C THR A 88 0.82 9.42 -10.42
N PHE A 89 2.09 9.79 -10.27
CA PHE A 89 2.55 10.46 -9.06
C PHE A 89 1.82 11.81 -8.84
N ASP A 90 1.67 12.61 -9.90
CA ASP A 90 0.91 13.87 -9.83
C ASP A 90 -0.54 13.64 -9.39
N THR A 91 -1.18 12.59 -9.86
CA THR A 91 -2.55 12.23 -9.49
C THR A 91 -2.71 12.03 -7.98
N PHE A 92 -1.74 11.43 -7.29
CA PHE A 92 -1.87 11.13 -5.85
C PHE A 92 -1.15 12.11 -4.93
N PHE A 93 -0.11 12.78 -5.39
CA PHE A 93 0.81 13.53 -4.50
C PHE A 93 1.06 14.98 -4.93
N ASP A 94 0.42 15.45 -6.00
CA ASP A 94 0.54 16.84 -6.49
C ASP A 94 1.97 17.29 -6.80
N LEU A 95 2.44 17.03 -8.02
CA LEU A 95 3.74 17.49 -8.50
C LEU A 95 3.85 19.01 -8.63
N GLN A 96 2.73 19.72 -8.59
CA GLN A 96 2.72 21.18 -8.66
C GLN A 96 2.87 21.82 -7.27
N HIS A 97 2.82 21.03 -6.20
CA HIS A 97 3.00 21.53 -4.84
C HIS A 97 4.44 22.01 -4.62
N ALA A 98 4.62 23.04 -3.79
CA ALA A 98 5.92 23.68 -3.57
C ALA A 98 6.98 22.74 -2.97
N ASP A 99 6.56 21.65 -2.32
CA ASP A 99 7.41 20.62 -1.71
C ASP A 99 7.42 19.29 -2.50
N ALA A 100 7.05 19.30 -3.79
CA ALA A 100 6.91 18.08 -4.61
C ALA A 100 8.14 17.16 -4.56
N ALA A 101 9.37 17.71 -4.46
CA ALA A 101 10.58 16.91 -4.29
C ALA A 101 10.61 16.14 -2.95
N ASN A 102 10.21 16.79 -1.85
CA ASN A 102 10.11 16.13 -0.55
C ASN A 102 9.02 15.05 -0.57
N ARG A 103 7.91 15.29 -1.27
CA ARG A 103 6.86 14.29 -1.43
C ARG A 103 7.34 13.07 -2.20
N TRP A 104 8.08 13.31 -3.28
CA TRP A 104 8.69 12.26 -4.08
C TRP A 104 9.61 11.38 -3.24
N ASP A 105 10.50 12.01 -2.46
CA ASP A 105 11.43 11.30 -1.59
C ASP A 105 10.72 10.56 -0.45
N ALA A 106 9.66 11.13 0.12
CA ALA A 106 8.86 10.48 1.16
C ALA A 106 8.16 9.21 0.66
N VAL A 107 7.49 9.29 -0.50
CA VAL A 107 6.83 8.12 -1.13
C VAL A 107 7.87 7.07 -1.50
N LYS A 108 8.97 7.48 -2.10
CA LYS A 108 10.07 6.58 -2.45
C LYS A 108 10.68 5.91 -1.21
N SER A 109 10.85 6.64 -0.11
CA SER A 109 11.34 6.06 1.16
C SER A 109 10.34 5.06 1.75
N ALA A 110 9.04 5.35 1.70
CA ALA A 110 8.00 4.44 2.16
C ALA A 110 8.00 3.14 1.34
N LEU A 111 8.04 3.25 0.01
CA LEU A 111 8.17 2.10 -0.88
C LEU A 111 9.47 1.32 -0.61
N GLY A 112 10.58 2.02 -0.37
CA GLY A 112 11.86 1.41 0.00
C GLY A 112 11.78 0.53 1.25
N ALA A 113 11.03 0.96 2.28
CA ALA A 113 10.78 0.16 3.48
C ALA A 113 9.90 -1.08 3.18
N MET A 114 8.88 -0.90 2.33
CA MET A 114 7.95 -1.97 1.93
C MET A 114 8.62 -3.09 1.13
N LYS A 115 9.69 -2.79 0.37
CA LYS A 115 10.44 -3.77 -0.45
C LYS A 115 11.13 -4.87 0.36
N THR A 116 11.33 -4.66 1.66
CA THR A 116 12.07 -5.56 2.53
C THR A 116 11.25 -6.04 3.71
N VAL A 117 9.93 -5.86 3.67
CA VAL A 117 9.00 -6.09 4.79
C VAL A 117 9.13 -7.49 5.41
N SER A 118 9.32 -8.52 4.58
CA SER A 118 9.45 -9.90 5.06
C SER A 118 10.69 -10.11 5.93
N SER A 119 11.75 -9.33 5.70
CA SER A 119 13.07 -9.53 6.30
C SER A 119 13.31 -8.73 7.59
N THR A 120 12.48 -7.71 7.88
CA THR A 120 12.80 -6.71 8.91
C THR A 120 11.99 -6.83 10.18
N ASP A 121 10.78 -7.39 10.14
CA ASP A 121 9.82 -7.17 11.22
C ASP A 121 8.99 -8.36 11.66
N TYR A 122 8.72 -8.39 12.97
CA TYR A 122 7.84 -9.37 13.60
C TYR A 122 6.38 -8.91 13.52
N VAL A 123 5.60 -9.53 12.63
CA VAL A 123 4.19 -9.17 12.40
C VAL A 123 3.31 -10.39 12.56
N TYR A 124 2.28 -10.28 13.40
CA TYR A 124 1.24 -11.30 13.52
C TYR A 124 0.05 -10.90 12.68
N MET A 125 -0.40 -11.85 11.88
CA MET A 125 -1.56 -11.73 11.03
C MET A 125 -2.67 -12.62 11.59
N MET A 126 -3.91 -12.17 11.53
CA MET A 126 -5.09 -12.95 11.93
C MET A 126 -6.31 -12.51 11.11
N CYS A 127 -7.33 -13.36 11.03
CA CYS A 127 -8.49 -13.11 10.17
C CYS A 127 -9.82 -12.96 10.95
N ASP A 128 -9.72 -13.04 12.27
CA ASP A 128 -10.77 -12.71 13.22
C ASP A 128 -10.11 -12.22 14.51
N ASP A 129 -10.75 -11.27 15.18
CA ASP A 129 -10.29 -10.72 16.47
C ASP A 129 -11.08 -11.25 17.67
N ALA A 130 -12.09 -12.11 17.47
CA ALA A 130 -13.05 -12.52 18.49
C ALA A 130 -12.43 -13.07 19.78
N TYR A 131 -11.29 -13.75 19.66
CA TYR A 131 -10.58 -14.44 20.74
C TYR A 131 -9.40 -13.61 21.29
N MET A 132 -9.15 -12.45 20.70
CA MET A 132 -7.99 -11.61 20.96
C MET A 132 -8.28 -10.47 21.92
N TRP A 133 -9.52 -10.32 22.37
CA TRP A 133 -9.87 -9.32 23.35
C TRP A 133 -10.79 -9.88 24.42
N THR A 134 -10.77 -9.22 25.57
CA THR A 134 -11.67 -9.48 26.69
C THR A 134 -12.20 -8.17 27.23
N THR A 135 -13.35 -8.22 27.90
CA THR A 135 -13.86 -7.07 28.67
C THR A 135 -13.44 -7.24 30.12
N ALA A 136 -12.66 -6.29 30.63
CA ALA A 136 -12.26 -6.26 32.03
C ALA A 136 -13.47 -5.94 32.94
N ASN A 137 -13.31 -6.15 34.25
CA ASN A 137 -14.39 -5.98 35.23
C ASN A 137 -14.95 -4.54 35.28
N ASP A 138 -14.18 -3.55 34.85
CA ASP A 138 -14.59 -2.14 34.77
C ASP A 138 -15.29 -1.78 33.43
N GLY A 139 -15.51 -2.76 32.56
CA GLY A 139 -16.11 -2.58 31.24
C GLY A 139 -15.12 -2.13 30.17
N SER A 140 -13.84 -1.90 30.51
CA SER A 140 -12.81 -1.59 29.53
C SER A 140 -12.49 -2.81 28.65
N ILE A 141 -12.04 -2.54 27.43
CA ILE A 141 -11.64 -3.59 26.49
C ILE A 141 -10.12 -3.69 26.51
N VAL A 142 -9.66 -4.93 26.59
CA VAL A 142 -8.23 -5.26 26.59
C VAL A 142 -7.97 -6.25 25.48
N TRP A 143 -6.98 -5.95 24.65
CA TRP A 143 -6.42 -6.90 23.69
C TRP A 143 -5.40 -7.79 24.37
N ASN A 144 -5.59 -9.10 24.27
CA ASN A 144 -4.71 -10.14 24.77
C ASN A 144 -3.71 -10.48 23.68
N THR A 145 -2.42 -10.27 23.93
CA THR A 145 -1.45 -10.57 22.89
C THR A 145 -1.32 -12.09 22.71
N PRO A 146 -1.28 -12.61 21.47
CA PRO A 146 -1.27 -14.05 21.22
C PRO A 146 0.08 -14.68 21.59
N HIS A 147 1.14 -13.88 21.68
CA HIS A 147 2.49 -14.30 22.02
C HIS A 147 2.80 -14.21 23.51
N ASP A 148 2.07 -13.39 24.26
CA ASP A 148 2.20 -13.22 25.71
C ASP A 148 0.85 -12.79 26.31
N GLN A 149 0.10 -13.75 26.84
CA GLN A 149 -1.21 -13.47 27.44
C GLN A 149 -1.15 -12.68 28.74
N THR A 150 0.05 -12.38 29.26
CA THR A 150 0.23 -11.46 30.39
C THR A 150 0.33 -10.01 29.94
N GLN A 151 0.56 -9.78 28.65
CA GLN A 151 0.56 -8.46 28.04
C GLN A 151 -0.80 -8.12 27.45
N HIS A 152 -1.19 -6.88 27.76
CA HIS A 152 -2.52 -6.36 27.52
C HIS A 152 -2.41 -4.98 26.89
N LEU A 153 -3.09 -4.77 25.76
CA LEU A 153 -3.22 -3.44 25.15
C LEU A 153 -4.59 -2.86 25.50
N PRO A 154 -4.66 -1.69 26.17
CA PRO A 154 -5.91 -0.99 26.36
C PRO A 154 -6.50 -0.60 25.01
N MET A 155 -7.77 -0.94 24.78
CA MET A 155 -8.49 -0.56 23.57
C MET A 155 -9.80 0.15 23.92
N PRO A 156 -10.10 1.28 23.28
CA PRO A 156 -11.44 1.84 23.24
C PRO A 156 -12.47 0.82 22.73
N SER A 157 -13.65 0.78 23.33
CA SER A 157 -14.66 -0.26 23.06
C SER A 157 -15.26 -0.21 21.64
N ASN A 158 -15.11 0.92 20.96
CA ASN A 158 -15.49 1.16 19.57
C ASN A 158 -14.40 0.74 18.56
N GLN A 159 -13.26 0.21 19.02
CA GLN A 159 -12.15 -0.20 18.17
C GLN A 159 -12.12 -1.71 17.85
N LEU A 160 -13.07 -2.49 18.38
CA LEU A 160 -13.23 -3.90 18.04
C LEU A 160 -14.30 -4.07 16.97
N THR A 161 -13.89 -4.57 15.80
CA THR A 161 -14.68 -4.36 14.58
C THR A 161 -14.87 -5.62 13.76
N CYS A 162 -13.93 -6.60 13.75
CA CYS A 162 -14.14 -7.81 12.96
C CYS A 162 -15.15 -8.78 13.63
N ALA A 163 -15.07 -9.01 14.94
CA ALA A 163 -15.94 -9.97 15.63
C ALA A 163 -17.24 -9.40 16.21
N LYS A 164 -17.26 -8.12 16.61
CA LYS A 164 -18.39 -7.55 17.37
C LYS A 164 -19.56 -7.05 16.52
N GLY A 165 -19.48 -7.10 15.19
CA GLY A 165 -20.52 -6.50 14.32
C GLY A 165 -20.68 -4.98 14.49
N ASN A 166 -19.75 -4.34 15.22
CA ASN A 166 -19.66 -2.88 15.44
C ASN A 166 -18.89 -2.17 14.33
N SER A 167 -18.45 -2.90 13.30
CA SER A 167 -17.98 -2.30 12.08
C SER A 167 -19.08 -1.37 11.54
N GLY A 168 -18.82 -0.05 11.47
CA GLY A 168 -19.37 0.68 10.34
C GLY A 168 -19.06 -0.16 9.11
N GLY A 169 -20.09 -0.55 8.35
CA GLY A 169 -20.16 -1.83 7.61
C GLY A 169 -19.12 -2.15 6.52
N ASN A 170 -17.96 -1.48 6.50
CA ASN A 170 -16.97 -1.52 5.43
C ASN A 170 -15.51 -1.67 5.93
N LEU A 171 -15.24 -2.05 7.18
CA LEU A 171 -13.85 -2.24 7.63
C LEU A 171 -13.27 -3.54 7.07
N ILE A 172 -12.16 -3.41 6.34
CA ILE A 172 -11.53 -4.51 5.61
C ILE A 172 -10.37 -5.12 6.41
N ALA A 173 -9.55 -4.28 7.04
CA ALA A 173 -8.48 -4.68 7.95
C ALA A 173 -8.18 -3.54 8.93
N TYR A 174 -7.36 -3.84 9.94
CA TYR A 174 -6.75 -2.83 10.78
C TYR A 174 -5.49 -3.34 11.48
N ARG A 175 -4.61 -2.40 11.84
CA ARG A 175 -3.44 -2.65 12.68
C ARG A 175 -3.73 -2.43 14.16
N ILE A 176 -3.20 -3.31 15.01
CA ILE A 176 -2.98 -3.05 16.44
C ILE A 176 -1.47 -3.08 16.71
N GLY A 177 -1.00 -2.18 17.57
CA GLY A 177 0.39 -2.21 18.00
C GLY A 177 0.69 -1.23 19.12
N TRP A 178 1.94 -1.28 19.57
CA TRP A 178 2.43 -0.42 20.63
C TRP A 178 2.80 0.97 20.08
N PRO A 179 2.55 2.07 20.82
CA PRO A 179 2.95 3.42 20.43
C PRO A 179 4.47 3.55 20.22
N THR A 180 5.26 2.79 20.97
CA THR A 180 6.72 2.70 20.85
C THR A 180 7.11 1.29 20.46
N ARG A 181 7.60 1.12 19.23
CA ARG A 181 8.03 -0.17 18.69
C ARG A 181 9.41 -0.53 19.24
N THR A 182 9.56 -1.72 19.79
CA THR A 182 10.87 -2.34 20.05
C THR A 182 10.93 -3.65 19.29
N ALA A 183 12.14 -4.17 19.04
CA ALA A 183 12.33 -5.46 18.35
C ALA A 183 11.66 -6.66 19.08
N GLN A 184 11.18 -6.46 20.31
CA GLN A 184 10.53 -7.47 21.15
C GLN A 184 9.00 -7.38 21.12
N LEU A 185 8.43 -6.31 20.54
CA LEU A 185 6.99 -6.07 20.53
C LEU A 185 6.45 -6.18 19.09
N PRO A 186 5.74 -7.27 18.75
CA PRO A 186 5.16 -7.43 17.42
C PRO A 186 4.15 -6.34 17.06
N ALA A 187 4.02 -6.11 15.75
CA ALA A 187 2.82 -5.48 15.20
C ALA A 187 1.76 -6.54 14.90
N TYR A 188 0.48 -6.17 14.99
CA TYR A 188 -0.64 -7.03 14.64
C TYR A 188 -1.40 -6.43 13.47
N VAL A 189 -1.74 -7.27 12.51
CA VAL A 189 -2.65 -6.94 11.42
C VAL A 189 -3.83 -7.91 11.50
N VAL A 190 -5.03 -7.35 11.58
CA VAL A 190 -6.29 -8.10 11.65
C VAL A 190 -7.04 -7.89 10.35
N MET A 191 -7.24 -8.96 9.59
CA MET A 191 -8.01 -8.99 8.36
C MET A 191 -9.46 -9.35 8.68
N CYS A 192 -10.45 -8.51 8.37
CA CYS A 192 -11.84 -8.90 8.60
C CYS A 192 -12.33 -9.85 7.50
N ALA A 193 -12.22 -11.17 7.72
CA ALA A 193 -12.42 -12.26 6.74
C ALA A 193 -13.74 -12.24 5.94
N LYS A 194 -14.77 -11.52 6.41
CA LYS A 194 -16.07 -11.41 5.70
C LYS A 194 -16.03 -10.51 4.47
N TYR A 195 -15.02 -9.65 4.31
CA TYR A 195 -15.00 -8.63 3.25
C TYR A 195 -14.00 -8.89 2.12
N ASN A 196 -13.09 -9.87 2.25
CA ASN A 196 -11.97 -10.11 1.32
C ASN A 196 -12.03 -11.44 0.55
N GLN A 197 -13.22 -12.00 0.31
CA GLN A 197 -13.36 -13.34 -0.27
C GLN A 197 -13.37 -13.41 -1.81
N GLY A 198 -13.38 -12.25 -2.51
CA GLY A 198 -13.57 -12.19 -3.97
C GLY A 198 -12.26 -12.23 -4.77
N ASP A 199 -11.36 -11.26 -4.53
CA ASP A 199 -10.12 -11.09 -5.29
C ASP A 199 -8.93 -11.05 -4.33
N ILE A 200 -8.15 -12.14 -4.29
CA ILE A 200 -7.22 -12.36 -3.19
C ILE A 200 -5.78 -11.96 -3.58
N TYR A 201 -5.43 -12.00 -4.87
CA TYR A 201 -4.07 -11.69 -5.32
C TYR A 201 -4.02 -10.66 -6.44
N LEU A 202 -2.88 -9.96 -6.51
CA LEU A 202 -2.60 -8.98 -7.56
C LEU A 202 -2.62 -9.60 -8.96
N ASP A 203 -2.13 -10.84 -9.11
CA ASP A 203 -2.08 -11.56 -10.39
C ASP A 203 -3.43 -12.11 -10.87
N GLN A 204 -4.48 -11.97 -10.05
CA GLN A 204 -5.86 -12.31 -10.42
C GLN A 204 -6.63 -11.11 -10.97
N LEU A 205 -6.06 -9.90 -10.85
CA LEU A 205 -6.68 -8.69 -11.37
C LEU A 205 -6.55 -8.61 -12.88
N THR A 206 -7.67 -8.33 -13.54
CA THR A 206 -7.70 -7.93 -14.95
C THR A 206 -8.09 -6.47 -15.02
N PHE A 207 -7.14 -5.61 -15.36
CA PHE A 207 -7.40 -4.18 -15.48
C PHE A 207 -8.06 -3.85 -16.84
N GLU A 208 -9.11 -3.03 -16.79
CA GLU A 208 -9.92 -2.62 -17.92
C GLU A 208 -10.03 -1.08 -18.03
N ALA A 209 -10.19 -0.59 -19.27
CA ALA A 209 -10.28 0.85 -19.55
C ALA A 209 -11.49 1.49 -18.84
N GLY A 210 -11.28 2.68 -18.29
CA GLY A 210 -12.33 3.49 -17.68
C GLY A 210 -12.69 3.11 -16.23
N HIS A 211 -12.20 1.98 -15.73
CA HIS A 211 -12.40 1.57 -14.33
C HIS A 211 -11.55 2.39 -13.35
N SER A 212 -12.03 2.51 -12.12
CA SER A 212 -11.34 3.16 -10.99
C SER A 212 -10.35 2.20 -10.35
N LEU A 213 -9.30 2.70 -9.66
CA LEU A 213 -8.46 1.85 -8.81
C LEU A 213 -9.24 1.21 -7.66
N ASP A 214 -10.33 1.84 -7.23
CA ASP A 214 -11.21 1.31 -6.19
C ASP A 214 -11.82 -0.05 -6.59
N ASP A 215 -12.00 -0.28 -7.90
CA ASP A 215 -12.56 -1.51 -8.45
C ASP A 215 -11.59 -2.70 -8.35
N TYR A 216 -10.34 -2.46 -7.94
CA TYR A 216 -9.23 -3.43 -7.95
C TYR A 216 -8.68 -3.71 -6.53
N THR A 217 -9.55 -3.59 -5.53
CA THR A 217 -9.18 -3.88 -4.14
C THR A 217 -8.98 -5.39 -3.95
N THR A 218 -7.79 -5.78 -3.48
CA THR A 218 -7.42 -7.17 -3.18
C THR A 218 -6.89 -7.34 -1.76
N LEU A 219 -6.74 -8.58 -1.31
CA LEU A 219 -6.01 -8.87 -0.08
C LEU A 219 -4.56 -8.34 -0.14
N THR A 220 -3.88 -8.44 -1.30
CA THR A 220 -2.54 -7.85 -1.48
C THR A 220 -2.54 -6.35 -1.21
N THR A 221 -3.48 -5.59 -1.79
CA THR A 221 -3.52 -4.12 -1.62
C THR A 221 -3.93 -3.73 -0.20
N THR A 222 -4.88 -4.44 0.41
CA THR A 222 -5.23 -4.23 1.82
C THR A 222 -4.04 -4.50 2.73
N LEU A 223 -3.28 -5.56 2.49
CA LEU A 223 -2.10 -5.83 3.29
C LEU A 223 -1.04 -4.77 3.07
N PHE A 224 -0.74 -4.41 1.82
CA PHE A 224 0.19 -3.34 1.51
C PHE A 224 -0.11 -2.07 2.31
N HIS A 225 -1.38 -1.69 2.35
CA HIS A 225 -1.89 -0.58 3.14
C HIS A 225 -1.60 -0.72 4.64
N GLU A 226 -1.97 -1.85 5.25
CA GLU A 226 -1.74 -2.06 6.68
C GLU A 226 -0.25 -2.13 7.03
N PHE A 227 0.58 -2.66 6.14
CA PHE A 227 2.03 -2.69 6.36
C PHE A 227 2.68 -1.31 6.27
N LEU A 228 2.12 -0.36 5.50
CA LEU A 228 2.58 1.03 5.57
C LEU A 228 2.43 1.57 7.00
N HIS A 229 1.32 1.29 7.69
CA HIS A 229 1.16 1.66 9.11
C HIS A 229 2.20 1.02 10.02
N VAL A 230 2.64 -0.20 9.69
CA VAL A 230 3.61 -0.95 10.49
C VAL A 230 5.03 -0.42 10.28
N LEU A 231 5.42 -0.20 9.03
CA LEU A 231 6.80 0.08 8.64
C LEU A 231 7.14 1.56 8.62
N VAL A 232 6.15 2.41 8.33
CA VAL A 232 6.35 3.84 8.10
C VAL A 232 5.68 4.61 9.22
N SER A 233 6.48 5.08 10.18
CA SER A 233 5.98 5.72 11.41
C SER A 233 5.20 7.01 11.22
N SER A 234 5.35 7.66 10.06
CA SER A 234 4.59 8.87 9.71
C SER A 234 3.18 8.59 9.19
N MET A 235 2.81 7.32 8.97
CA MET A 235 1.47 6.98 8.43
C MET A 235 0.38 7.29 9.45
N ARG A 236 -0.67 7.96 8.98
CA ARG A 236 -1.84 8.33 9.76
C ARG A 236 -2.84 7.18 9.74
N GLY A 237 -3.16 6.63 10.90
CA GLY A 237 -4.29 5.71 11.03
C GLY A 237 -5.61 6.46 11.27
N ASP A 238 -6.69 5.99 10.65
CA ASP A 238 -8.05 6.40 11.00
C ASP A 238 -8.98 5.21 11.25
N MET A 239 -9.24 4.96 12.53
CA MET A 239 -10.17 3.92 12.97
C MET A 239 -11.65 4.29 12.78
N ALA A 240 -11.96 5.55 12.45
CA ALA A 240 -13.31 5.97 12.10
C ALA A 240 -13.65 5.69 10.62
N GLY A 241 -12.74 5.09 9.85
CA GLY A 241 -13.00 4.70 8.45
C GLY A 241 -12.98 5.88 7.48
N GLY A 242 -12.09 6.86 7.69
CA GLY A 242 -11.82 7.95 6.76
C GLY A 242 -12.54 9.25 7.07
N VAL A 243 -13.23 9.34 8.21
CA VAL A 243 -14.03 10.52 8.59
C VAL A 243 -13.39 11.34 9.70
N ALA A 244 -12.34 10.84 10.38
CA ALA A 244 -11.70 11.60 11.43
C ALA A 244 -10.98 12.83 10.85
N ALA A 245 -11.03 13.96 11.57
CA ALA A 245 -10.33 15.16 11.17
C ALA A 245 -8.81 14.92 11.23
N GLY A 246 -8.13 15.08 10.09
CA GLY A 246 -6.69 14.80 9.96
C GLY A 246 -6.33 13.32 10.05
N GLY A 247 -7.32 12.42 10.04
CA GLY A 247 -7.10 10.99 9.87
C GLY A 247 -6.79 10.63 8.41
N GLU A 248 -6.54 9.36 8.17
CA GLU A 248 -6.40 8.79 6.82
C GLU A 248 -7.67 9.00 5.97
N ARG A 249 -7.52 8.86 4.66
CA ARG A 249 -8.59 8.93 3.67
C ARG A 249 -8.48 7.76 2.70
N TYR A 250 -9.62 7.12 2.46
CA TYR A 250 -9.73 5.90 1.68
C TYR A 250 -10.28 6.17 0.29
N GLN A 251 -9.97 5.26 -0.62
CA GLN A 251 -10.39 5.23 -2.01
C GLN A 251 -9.88 6.44 -2.81
N VAL A 252 -10.08 6.40 -4.12
CA VAL A 252 -9.73 7.49 -5.02
C VAL A 252 -10.26 8.83 -4.50
N VAL A 253 -11.53 8.91 -4.08
CA VAL A 253 -12.13 10.16 -3.60
C VAL A 253 -11.35 10.70 -2.40
N GLY A 254 -11.10 9.88 -1.38
CA GLY A 254 -10.40 10.30 -0.18
C GLY A 254 -8.94 10.68 -0.46
N THR A 255 -8.24 9.91 -1.29
CA THR A 255 -6.85 10.24 -1.67
C THR A 255 -6.76 11.55 -2.43
N GLN A 256 -7.78 11.92 -3.23
CA GLN A 256 -7.85 13.23 -3.87
C GLN A 256 -8.07 14.38 -2.88
N GLU A 257 -8.83 14.18 -1.80
CA GLU A 257 -9.02 15.21 -0.75
C GLU A 257 -7.69 15.60 -0.08
N VAL A 258 -6.76 14.65 0.04
CA VAL A 258 -5.48 14.84 0.74
C VAL A 258 -4.29 15.01 -0.19
N ARG A 259 -4.50 14.91 -1.51
CA ARG A 259 -3.49 14.96 -2.58
C ARG A 259 -2.43 16.04 -2.35
N SER A 260 -2.87 17.26 -2.03
CA SER A 260 -2.01 18.45 -1.83
C SER A 260 -1.75 18.78 -0.36
N SER A 261 -2.12 17.93 0.60
CA SER A 261 -1.90 18.15 2.03
C SER A 261 -0.95 17.11 2.62
N TYR A 262 -1.47 16.03 3.18
CA TYR A 262 -0.69 14.97 3.85
C TYR A 262 -0.77 13.63 3.10
N SER A 263 -0.96 13.63 1.77
CA SER A 263 -1.02 12.42 0.94
C SER A 263 0.16 11.46 1.13
N THR A 264 1.36 11.95 1.45
CA THR A 264 2.53 11.10 1.74
C THR A 264 2.51 10.43 3.12
N GLU A 265 1.59 10.85 3.98
CA GLU A 265 1.29 10.25 5.29
C GLU A 265 -0.01 9.44 5.23
N ASN A 266 -0.67 9.40 4.07
CA ASN A 266 -1.90 8.65 3.84
C ASN A 266 -1.56 7.29 3.22
N PRO A 267 -1.73 6.16 3.93
CA PRO A 267 -1.37 4.83 3.44
C PRO A 267 -2.04 4.50 2.10
N ASP A 268 -3.33 4.83 1.96
CA ASP A 268 -4.10 4.47 0.77
C ASP A 268 -3.60 5.22 -0.49
N SER A 269 -3.10 6.45 -0.34
CA SER A 269 -2.49 7.19 -1.44
C SER A 269 -1.27 6.47 -2.02
N ILE A 270 -0.46 5.85 -1.15
CA ILE A 270 0.73 5.10 -1.55
C ILE A 270 0.34 3.71 -2.08
N THR A 271 -0.63 3.05 -1.47
CA THR A 271 -1.19 1.77 -1.96
C THR A 271 -1.74 1.92 -3.37
N LEU A 272 -2.63 2.89 -3.62
CA LEU A 272 -3.23 3.12 -4.93
C LEU A 272 -2.19 3.56 -5.97
N PHE A 273 -1.19 4.36 -5.57
CA PHE A 273 -0.07 4.69 -6.45
C PHE A 273 0.74 3.46 -6.85
N ALA A 274 1.07 2.58 -5.89
CA ALA A 274 1.84 1.37 -6.17
C ALA A 274 1.05 0.38 -7.04
N LEU A 275 -0.25 0.22 -6.79
CA LEU A 275 -1.17 -0.57 -7.62
C LEU A 275 -1.26 -0.01 -9.04
N ALA A 276 -1.42 1.30 -9.18
CA ALA A 276 -1.46 1.98 -10.47
C ALA A 276 -0.18 1.76 -11.29
N LEU A 277 0.98 1.75 -10.62
CA LEU A 277 2.24 1.43 -11.28
C LEU A 277 2.36 -0.06 -11.63
N ALA A 278 1.86 -0.98 -10.80
CA ALA A 278 1.83 -2.41 -11.13
C ALA A 278 0.92 -2.73 -12.32
N ALA A 279 -0.08 -1.90 -12.61
CA ALA A 279 -0.93 -1.99 -13.80
C ALA A 279 -0.20 -1.45 -15.05
N HIS A 280 0.83 -2.17 -15.53
CA HIS A 280 1.79 -1.74 -16.56
C HIS A 280 1.20 -1.13 -17.84
N ASP A 281 0.04 -1.61 -18.29
CA ASP A 281 -0.57 -1.21 -19.57
C ASP A 281 -1.48 0.03 -19.46
N TRP A 282 -1.65 0.56 -18.25
CA TRP A 282 -2.64 1.59 -17.95
C TRP A 282 -2.01 2.88 -17.42
N TYR A 283 -2.62 4.00 -17.80
CA TYR A 283 -2.30 5.33 -17.33
C TYR A 283 -3.37 5.79 -16.35
N TRP A 284 -2.94 6.38 -15.24
CA TRP A 284 -3.82 6.76 -14.14
C TRP A 284 -3.86 8.28 -13.91
N LEU A 285 -3.73 9.07 -14.98
CA LEU A 285 -3.67 10.54 -14.92
C LEU A 285 -4.95 11.18 -14.37
N THR A 286 -6.07 10.46 -14.46
CA THR A 286 -7.40 10.93 -14.09
C THR A 286 -8.07 10.03 -13.03
N THR A 287 -7.28 9.23 -12.30
CA THR A 287 -7.74 8.19 -11.34
C THR A 287 -8.54 7.04 -11.96
N ARG A 288 -8.72 7.06 -13.29
CA ARG A 288 -9.30 5.97 -14.09
C ARG A 288 -8.25 5.43 -15.06
N ALA A 289 -8.36 4.15 -15.36
CA ALA A 289 -7.47 3.47 -16.29
C ALA A 289 -7.67 4.02 -17.71
N GLU A 290 -6.62 4.60 -18.29
CA GLU A 290 -6.60 5.06 -19.67
C GLU A 290 -5.57 4.25 -20.47
N SER A 291 -5.93 3.82 -21.68
CA SER A 291 -4.92 3.24 -22.57
C SER A 291 -3.99 4.32 -23.10
N LYS A 292 -2.83 3.92 -23.63
CA LYS A 292 -1.90 4.84 -24.30
C LYS A 292 -2.58 5.64 -25.43
N LEU A 293 -3.49 5.01 -26.16
CA LEU A 293 -4.26 5.63 -27.23
C LEU A 293 -5.28 6.66 -26.69
N ASP A 294 -5.92 6.37 -25.56
CA ASP A 294 -6.86 7.30 -24.93
C ASP A 294 -6.16 8.57 -24.45
N VAL A 295 -4.99 8.42 -23.79
CA VAL A 295 -4.17 9.55 -23.36
C VAL A 295 -3.70 10.39 -24.56
N TRP A 296 -3.23 9.73 -25.62
CA TRP A 296 -2.82 10.41 -26.86
C TRP A 296 -3.96 11.23 -27.47
N ASN A 297 -5.13 10.61 -27.64
CA ASN A 297 -6.31 11.26 -28.21
C ASN A 297 -6.79 12.42 -27.35
N ARG A 298 -6.75 12.28 -26.01
CA ARG A 298 -7.10 13.35 -25.08
C ARG A 298 -6.15 14.54 -25.19
N PHE A 299 -4.83 14.31 -25.28
CA PHE A 299 -3.89 15.42 -25.52
C PHE A 299 -4.14 16.08 -26.88
N LYS A 300 -4.36 15.32 -27.95
CA LYS A 300 -4.69 15.91 -29.26
C LYS A 300 -5.98 16.74 -29.24
N ALA A 301 -6.98 16.32 -28.47
CA ALA A 301 -8.25 17.06 -28.31
C ALA A 301 -8.09 18.39 -27.56
N GLN A 302 -7.03 18.57 -26.76
CA GLN A 302 -6.74 19.81 -26.02
C GLN A 302 -6.07 20.90 -26.87
N GLY A 303 -5.90 20.69 -28.18
CA GLY A 303 -5.28 21.65 -29.09
C GLY A 303 -3.84 21.97 -28.70
N GLN A 304 -3.48 23.25 -28.74
CA GLN A 304 -2.09 23.69 -28.52
C GLN A 304 -1.50 23.24 -27.17
N VAL A 305 -2.31 23.18 -26.11
CA VAL A 305 -1.83 22.77 -24.77
C VAL A 305 -1.37 21.32 -24.80
N GLY A 306 -2.19 20.42 -25.33
CA GLY A 306 -1.83 19.00 -25.41
C GLY A 306 -0.74 18.71 -26.44
N GLU A 307 -0.69 19.46 -27.56
CA GLU A 307 0.43 19.38 -28.50
C GLU A 307 1.76 19.80 -27.87
N ASN A 308 1.75 20.85 -27.04
CA ASN A 308 2.93 21.25 -26.28
C ASN A 308 3.34 20.17 -25.27
N MET A 309 2.39 19.49 -24.62
CA MET A 309 2.69 18.37 -23.71
C MET A 309 3.33 17.19 -24.46
N ILE A 310 2.75 16.78 -25.60
CA ILE A 310 3.30 15.73 -26.47
C ILE A 310 4.75 16.07 -26.85
N ALA A 311 4.99 17.29 -27.33
CA ALA A 311 6.31 17.74 -27.75
C ALA A 311 7.31 17.84 -26.58
N ALA A 312 6.90 18.39 -25.44
CA ALA A 312 7.76 18.58 -24.27
C ALA A 312 8.17 17.26 -23.59
N LEU A 313 7.32 16.24 -23.68
CA LEU A 313 7.58 14.90 -23.19
C LEU A 313 8.29 14.03 -24.24
N GLY A 314 8.18 14.35 -25.52
CA GLY A 314 8.73 13.55 -26.61
C GLY A 314 7.89 12.31 -26.91
N LEU A 315 6.57 12.39 -26.72
CA LEU A 315 5.67 11.26 -26.96
C LEU A 315 5.52 10.98 -28.46
N THR A 316 5.58 9.70 -28.84
CA THR A 316 5.25 9.22 -30.19
C THR A 316 3.83 8.70 -30.22
N ALA A 317 3.19 8.71 -31.39
CA ALA A 317 1.89 8.05 -31.54
C ALA A 317 1.99 6.57 -31.13
N PRO A 318 1.01 6.05 -30.37
CA PRO A 318 0.99 4.67 -29.90
C PRO A 318 0.72 3.64 -31.00
#